data_AF-A0A534UPX7-F1
#
_entry.id   AF-A0A534UPX7-F1
#
_cell.length_a   1.000
_cell.length_b   1.000
_cell.length_c   1.000
_cell.angle_alpha   90.00
_cell.angle_beta   90.00
_cell.angle_gamma   90.00
#
_symmetry.space_group_name_H-M   'P 1'
#
loop_
_entity.id
_entity.type
_entity.pdbx_description
1 polymer ?
#
loop_
_entity_poly.entity_id
_entity_poly.type
_entity_poly.pdbx_seq_one_letter_code
_entity_poly.pdbx_strand_id
1 'polypeptide(L)'
;MGFSGPTSESIPRCARSRYSGPLTTRRALSARRRVARRKAAGLPSHFTVHCLRHTFATLHLEADQGRLLYVSRQLGHSSIAITADVYARWLMPTDKAAADSLATDAWTTSSRA
;
A
#
# COMPACT_ATOMS: atom_id res chain seq x y z
N MET A 1 -46.80 23.58 26.21
CA MET A 1 -45.66 23.99 25.35
C MET A 1 -44.38 23.69 26.13
N GLY A 2 -43.53 22.80 25.64
CA GLY A 2 -42.32 22.38 26.36
C GLY A 2 -41.74 21.07 25.83
N PHE A 3 -41.23 21.08 24.59
CA PHE A 3 -40.42 19.98 24.06
C PHE A 3 -38.97 20.26 24.47
N SER A 4 -38.59 19.84 25.67
CA SER A 4 -37.20 19.84 26.10
C SER A 4 -36.50 18.66 25.45
N GLY A 5 -35.83 18.92 24.31
CA GLY A 5 -34.96 17.94 23.68
C GLY A 5 -33.82 17.54 24.63
N PRO A 6 -33.25 16.32 24.50
CA PRO A 6 -32.16 15.90 25.35
C PRO A 6 -30.96 16.83 25.15
N THR A 7 -30.58 17.46 26.26
CA THR A 7 -29.40 18.31 26.39
C THR A 7 -28.13 17.55 25.97
N SER A 8 -27.23 18.25 25.31
CA SER A 8 -26.02 17.75 24.65
C SER A 8 -24.92 17.23 25.60
N GLU A 9 -25.27 16.81 26.81
CA GLU A 9 -24.31 16.54 27.86
C GLU A 9 -24.44 15.10 28.37
N SER A 10 -23.34 14.35 28.24
CA SER A 10 -23.12 12.96 28.67
C SER A 10 -23.51 11.81 27.73
N ILE A 11 -23.19 11.89 26.43
CA ILE A 11 -22.88 10.64 25.70
C ILE A 11 -21.48 10.20 26.16
N PRO A 12 -21.31 9.03 26.81
CA PRO A 12 -20.00 8.58 27.25
C PRO A 12 -19.08 8.44 26.04
N ARG A 13 -17.92 9.10 26.09
CA ARG A 13 -16.87 9.05 25.07
C ARG A 13 -16.31 7.63 24.80
N CYS A 14 -16.79 6.61 25.52
CA CYS A 14 -16.49 5.19 25.28
C CYS A 14 -17.34 4.52 24.19
N ALA A 15 -18.41 5.13 23.66
CA ALA A 15 -19.24 4.49 22.62
C ALA A 15 -18.69 4.63 21.18
N ARG A 16 -17.41 4.96 20.98
CA ARG A 16 -16.77 4.92 19.65
C ARG A 16 -16.10 3.56 19.42
N SER A 17 -16.87 2.48 19.55
CA SER A 17 -16.52 1.27 18.80
C SER A 17 -16.65 1.61 17.31
N ARG A 18 -15.53 1.66 16.58
CA ARG A 18 -15.52 1.97 15.14
C ARG A 18 -16.12 0.83 14.30
N TYR A 19 -16.39 -0.33 14.90
CA TYR A 19 -17.00 -1.50 14.27
C TYR A 19 -17.70 -2.38 15.33
N SER A 20 -18.86 -1.95 15.82
CA SER A 20 -19.85 -2.85 16.44
C SER A 20 -21.29 -2.42 16.16
N GLY A 21 -21.49 -1.77 15.01
CA GLY A 21 -22.81 -1.41 14.49
C GLY A 21 -23.16 -2.25 13.26
N PRO A 22 -24.45 -2.40 12.93
CA PRO A 22 -24.87 -3.10 11.72
C PRO A 22 -24.19 -2.50 10.47
N LEU A 23 -23.85 -3.35 9.51
CA LEU A 23 -23.27 -2.89 8.25
C LEU A 23 -24.23 -1.91 7.58
N THR A 24 -23.78 -0.68 7.40
CA THR A 24 -24.57 0.32 6.67
C THR A 24 -24.84 -0.15 5.25
N THR A 25 -25.99 0.22 4.69
CA THR A 25 -26.40 -0.13 3.32
C THR A 25 -25.30 0.18 2.29
N ARG A 26 -24.61 1.33 2.43
CA ARG A 26 -23.48 1.72 1.59
C ARG A 26 -22.30 0.74 1.66
N ARG A 27 -21.95 0.26 2.84
CA ARG A 27 -20.86 -0.72 3.04
C ARG A 27 -21.23 -2.06 2.40
N ALA A 28 -22.46 -2.52 2.62
CA ALA A 28 -22.98 -3.75 2.02
C ALA A 28 -22.97 -3.68 0.48
N LEU A 29 -23.46 -2.57 -0.10
CA LEU A 29 -23.45 -2.35 -1.55
C LEU A 29 -22.02 -2.30 -2.12
N SER A 30 -21.10 -1.65 -1.41
CA SER A 30 -19.69 -1.57 -1.82
C SER A 30 -19.02 -2.94 -1.80
N ALA A 31 -19.27 -3.75 -0.78
CA ALA A 31 -18.79 -5.14 -0.71
C ALA A 31 -19.37 -6.00 -1.85
N ARG A 32 -20.68 -5.90 -2.11
CA ARG A 32 -21.35 -6.60 -3.22
C ARG A 32 -20.75 -6.22 -4.57
N ARG A 33 -20.51 -4.93 -4.82
CA ARG A 33 -19.87 -4.46 -6.07
C ARG A 33 -18.46 -5.01 -6.24
N ARG A 34 -17.66 -5.11 -5.16
CA ARG A 34 -16.32 -5.73 -5.23
C ARG A 34 -16.40 -7.21 -5.63
N VAL A 35 -17.32 -7.96 -5.04
CA VAL A 35 -17.55 -9.37 -5.39
C VAL A 35 -18.01 -9.53 -6.84
N ALA A 36 -18.94 -8.69 -7.29
CA ALA A 36 -19.43 -8.72 -8.68
C ALA A 36 -18.31 -8.43 -9.69
N ARG A 37 -17.49 -7.40 -9.44
CA ARG A 37 -16.33 -7.06 -10.29
C ARG A 37 -15.31 -8.19 -10.35
N ARG A 38 -15.01 -8.81 -9.20
CA ARG A 38 -14.09 -9.96 -9.14
C ARG A 38 -14.59 -11.13 -10.00
N LYS A 39 -15.88 -11.45 -9.89
CA LYS A 39 -16.51 -12.51 -10.71
C LYS A 39 -16.49 -12.17 -12.19
N ALA A 40 -16.81 -10.94 -12.56
CA ALA A 40 -16.80 -10.49 -13.95
C ALA A 40 -15.41 -10.57 -14.59
N ALA A 41 -14.36 -10.32 -13.80
CA ALA A 41 -12.98 -10.42 -14.25
C ALA A 41 -12.38 -11.84 -14.13
N GLY A 42 -13.17 -12.85 -13.75
CA GLY A 42 -12.72 -14.25 -13.67
C GLY A 42 -11.70 -14.54 -12.56
N LEU A 43 -11.55 -13.66 -11.56
CA LEU A 43 -10.54 -13.84 -10.51
C LEU A 43 -11.00 -14.84 -9.43
N PRO A 44 -10.05 -15.60 -8.86
CA PRO A 44 -10.35 -16.58 -7.83
C PRO A 44 -10.90 -15.95 -6.55
N SER A 45 -11.64 -16.74 -5.76
CA SER A 45 -12.37 -16.27 -4.57
C SER A 45 -11.48 -15.69 -3.47
N HIS A 46 -10.24 -16.17 -3.38
CA HIS A 46 -9.22 -15.71 -2.42
C HIS A 46 -8.58 -14.38 -2.82
N PHE A 47 -8.85 -13.86 -4.02
CA PHE A 47 -8.30 -12.58 -4.45
C PHE A 47 -8.98 -11.42 -3.70
N THR A 48 -8.19 -10.75 -2.86
CA THR A 48 -8.64 -9.62 -2.05
C THR A 48 -8.05 -8.30 -2.56
N VAL A 49 -8.52 -7.20 -1.98
CA VAL A 49 -7.98 -5.87 -2.24
C VAL A 49 -6.53 -5.72 -1.80
N HIS A 50 -6.05 -6.59 -0.91
CA HIS A 50 -4.65 -6.62 -0.51
C HIS A 50 -3.76 -7.17 -1.63
N CYS A 51 -4.24 -8.14 -2.40
CA CYS A 51 -3.53 -8.63 -3.59
C CYS A 51 -3.32 -7.51 -4.62
N LEU A 52 -4.30 -6.61 -4.79
CA LEU A 52 -4.17 -5.43 -5.64
C LEU A 52 -3.07 -4.47 -5.16
N ARG A 53 -2.90 -4.36 -3.83
CA ARG A 53 -1.82 -3.55 -3.24
C ARG A 53 -0.45 -4.15 -3.55
N HIS A 54 -0.33 -5.48 -3.55
CA HIS A 54 0.90 -6.15 -3.97
C HIS A 54 1.18 -5.95 -5.45
N THR A 55 0.18 -6.14 -6.33
CA THR A 55 0.38 -5.93 -7.77
C THR A 55 0.76 -4.49 -8.12
N PHE A 56 0.20 -3.51 -7.39
CA PHE A 56 0.60 -2.12 -7.58
C PHE A 56 2.07 -1.89 -7.22
N ALA A 57 2.51 -2.42 -6.07
CA ALA A 57 3.89 -2.26 -5.62
C ALA A 57 4.89 -2.93 -6.56
N THR A 58 4.62 -4.16 -7.00
CA THR A 58 5.54 -4.91 -7.89
C THR A 58 5.69 -4.21 -9.24
N LEU A 59 4.59 -3.81 -9.89
CA LEU A 59 4.64 -3.11 -11.18
C LEU A 59 5.36 -1.77 -11.08
N HIS A 60 5.19 -1.05 -9.97
CA HIS A 60 5.86 0.24 -9.78
C HIS A 60 7.37 0.08 -9.57
N LEU A 61 7.78 -0.99 -8.88
CA LEU A 61 9.19 -1.28 -8.64
C LEU A 61 9.91 -1.74 -9.92
N GLU A 62 9.21 -2.48 -10.78
CA GLU A 62 9.70 -2.87 -12.11
C GLU A 62 9.85 -1.65 -13.04
N ALA A 63 8.90 -0.71 -13.00
CA ALA A 63 8.90 0.46 -13.88
C ALA A 63 9.87 1.57 -13.45
N ASP A 64 10.04 1.81 -12.14
CA ASP A 64 10.78 2.96 -11.58
C ASP A 64 12.18 2.58 -11.04
N GLN A 65 12.76 1.48 -11.55
CA GLN A 65 14.14 1.07 -11.26
C GLN A 65 14.48 1.05 -9.75
N GLY A 66 13.59 0.50 -8.92
CA GLY A 66 13.93 0.28 -7.51
C GLY A 66 13.90 1.50 -6.58
N ARG A 67 13.19 2.60 -6.93
CA ARG A 67 12.92 3.72 -6.00
C ARG A 67 11.95 3.34 -4.87
N LEU A 68 12.45 2.53 -3.95
CA LEU A 68 11.71 1.92 -2.85
C LEU A 68 11.09 2.96 -1.90
N LEU A 69 11.79 4.08 -1.69
CA LEU A 69 11.31 5.20 -0.87
C LEU A 69 10.02 5.81 -1.41
N TYR A 70 9.91 5.96 -2.73
CA TYR A 70 8.75 6.56 -3.38
C TYR A 70 7.53 5.65 -3.26
N VAL A 71 7.71 4.37 -3.57
CA VAL A 71 6.67 3.33 -3.43
C VAL A 71 6.19 3.23 -1.98
N SER A 72 7.10 3.22 -1.01
CA SER A 72 6.77 3.14 0.42
C SER A 72 5.88 4.32 0.87
N ARG A 73 6.16 5.54 0.36
CA ARG A 73 5.34 6.74 0.66
C ARG A 73 3.95 6.65 0.04
N GLN A 74 3.85 6.22 -1.22
CA GLN A 74 2.55 6.00 -1.89
C GLN A 74 1.69 4.94 -1.20
N LEU A 75 2.33 3.88 -0.70
CA LEU A 75 1.65 2.83 0.07
C LEU A 75 1.26 3.33 1.47
N GLY A 76 1.91 4.35 2.01
CA GLY A 76 1.68 4.84 3.37
C GLY A 76 2.23 3.88 4.44
N HIS A 77 3.34 3.19 4.15
CA HIS A 77 4.03 2.40 5.16
C HIS A 77 4.78 3.33 6.12
N SER A 78 4.67 3.05 7.42
CA SER A 78 5.36 3.78 8.48
C SER A 78 6.88 3.61 8.40
N SER A 79 7.34 2.48 7.87
CA SER A 79 8.76 2.18 7.67
C SER A 79 8.99 1.62 6.27
N ILE A 80 10.11 2.03 5.68
CA ILE A 80 10.59 1.55 4.38
C ILE A 80 11.01 0.09 4.47
N ALA A 81 11.46 -0.36 5.66
CA ALA A 81 11.85 -1.75 5.91
C ALA A 81 10.72 -2.73 5.56
N ILE A 82 9.47 -2.36 5.85
CA ILE A 82 8.29 -3.20 5.52
C ILE A 82 8.19 -3.43 4.01
N THR A 83 8.44 -2.39 3.22
CA THR A 83 8.43 -2.48 1.75
C THR A 83 9.64 -3.28 1.25
N ALA A 84 10.81 -3.05 1.84
CA ALA A 84 12.02 -3.79 1.51
C ALA A 84 11.86 -5.28 1.77
N ASP A 85 11.47 -5.68 2.98
CA ASP A 85 11.39 -7.09 3.38
C ASP A 85 10.39 -7.88 2.52
N VAL A 86 9.26 -7.25 2.16
CA VAL A 86 8.20 -7.89 1.38
C VAL A 86 8.57 -8.00 -0.10
N TYR A 87 9.23 -6.98 -0.67
CA TYR A 87 9.46 -6.91 -2.11
C TYR A 87 10.90 -7.18 -2.54
N ALA A 88 11.87 -7.27 -1.62
CA ALA A 88 13.30 -7.44 -1.92
C ALA A 88 13.58 -8.67 -2.78
N ARG A 89 12.82 -9.76 -2.63
CA ARG A 89 12.98 -10.96 -3.48
C ARG A 89 12.68 -10.71 -4.96
N TRP A 90 11.82 -9.73 -5.25
CA TRP A 90 11.37 -9.41 -6.61
C TRP A 90 12.20 -8.30 -7.25
N LEU A 91 12.92 -7.51 -6.44
CA LEU A 91 14.00 -6.66 -6.94
C LEU A 91 15.17 -7.58 -7.31
N MET A 92 15.30 -7.92 -8.59
CA MET A 92 16.56 -8.50 -9.06
C MET A 92 17.70 -7.52 -8.77
N PRO A 93 18.90 -8.01 -8.39
CA PRO A 93 20.07 -7.15 -8.24
C PRO A 93 20.53 -6.73 -9.64
N THR A 94 19.86 -5.73 -10.21
CA THR A 94 20.17 -5.17 -11.53
C THR A 94 20.86 -3.84 -11.36
N ASP A 95 21.91 -3.82 -10.55
CA ASP A 95 22.85 -2.71 -10.49
C ASP A 95 24.24 -3.17 -10.93
N LYS A 96 24.35 -4.23 -11.75
CA LYS A 96 25.63 -4.56 -12.40
C LYS A 96 26.11 -3.40 -13.26
N ALA A 97 25.20 -2.76 -13.99
CA ALA A 97 25.52 -1.58 -14.80
C ALA A 97 25.93 -0.36 -13.94
N ALA A 98 25.28 -0.14 -12.80
CA ALA A 98 25.65 0.93 -11.87
C ALA A 98 27.00 0.64 -11.19
N ALA A 99 27.24 -0.61 -10.78
CA ALA A 99 28.53 -1.05 -10.26
C ALA A 99 29.65 -0.95 -11.30
N ASP A 100 29.37 -1.28 -12.57
CA ASP A 100 30.32 -1.17 -13.67
C ASP A 100 30.67 0.30 -13.98
N SER A 101 29.70 1.23 -13.90
CA SER A 101 30.01 2.66 -14.04
C SER A 101 30.95 3.16 -12.94
N LEU A 102 30.71 2.78 -11.68
CA LEU A 102 31.57 3.14 -10.54
C LEU A 102 32.97 2.55 -10.68
N ALA A 103 33.08 1.31 -11.18
CA ALA A 103 34.36 0.68 -11.44
C ALA A 103 35.16 1.50 -12.45
N THR A 104 34.52 1.96 -13.53
CA THR A 104 35.15 2.71 -14.63
C THR A 104 35.68 4.09 -14.18
N ASP A 105 34.93 4.78 -13.32
CA ASP A 105 35.28 6.12 -12.82
C ASP A 105 36.39 6.09 -11.75
N ALA A 106 36.42 5.02 -10.94
CA ALA A 106 37.37 4.88 -9.85
C ALA A 106 38.80 4.60 -10.33
N TRP A 107 38.99 3.76 -11.36
CA TRP A 107 40.34 3.41 -11.85
C TRP A 107 40.98 4.51 -12.68
N THR A 108 40.19 5.28 -13.43
CA THR A 108 40.68 6.38 -14.29
C THR A 108 41.15 7.59 -13.47
N THR A 109 40.59 7.79 -12.28
CA THR A 109 40.99 8.87 -11.37
C THR A 109 42.34 8.57 -10.70
N SER A 110 42.60 7.30 -10.32
CA SER A 110 43.86 6.94 -9.65
C SER A 110 45.07 6.84 -10.58
N SER A 111 44.87 6.67 -11.90
CA SER A 111 45.95 6.55 -12.89
C SER A 111 46.46 7.89 -13.45
N ARG A 112 45.92 9.02 -12.99
CA ARG A 112 46.25 10.38 -13.45
C ARG A 112 47.12 11.19 -12.47
N ALA A 113 47.50 10.60 -11.34
CA ALA A 113 48.41 11.16 -10.33
C ALA A 113 49.78 10.48 -10.40
#